data_AF-A0A517ZEL4-F1
#
_entry.id   AF-A0A517ZEL4-F1
#
_cell.length_a   1.000
_cell.length_b   1.000
_cell.length_c   1.000
_cell.angle_alpha   90.00
_cell.angle_beta   90.00
_cell.angle_gamma   90.00
#
_symmetry.space_group_name_H-M   'P 1'
#
loop_
_entity.id
_entity.type
_entity.pdbx_description
1 polymer ?
#
loop_
_entity_poly.entity_id
_entity_poly.type
_entity_poly.pdbx_seq_one_letter_code
_entity_poly.pdbx_strand_id
1 'polypeptide(L)'
;MDSMIEEAQQACSSGDLGRAEGILRTHLRDDQHDGPAWELLGRVLFQQGWVADSVSALETATMLVPLQPASRVCLAHGYGQLGRKELSRDLLVAMIPDPFLSVHLLLQVAGGLDAVGHSELAVQACRSAVRREPDHAQAYYDLGYYMARSGSPTGIVESLARKAVALEPDNVRFRLGLASLLIQDGRHAEGYACVERLKDRQIANIACPCCLRRVVNLFGAAGDSRRVALCQTRLNELEQFGVASDCD
;
A
#
# COMPACT_ATOMS: atom_id res chain seq x y z
N MET A 1 -33.32 -7.11 -11.11
CA MET A 1 -32.18 -7.89 -10.59
C MET A 1 -30.91 -7.05 -10.69
N ASP A 2 -30.58 -6.47 -11.86
CA ASP A 2 -29.37 -5.63 -12.03
C ASP A 2 -29.38 -4.28 -11.26
N SER A 3 -30.55 -3.67 -11.01
CA SER A 3 -30.66 -2.34 -10.37
C SER A 3 -30.00 -2.25 -8.98
N MET A 4 -30.10 -3.29 -8.15
CA MET A 4 -29.62 -3.21 -6.75
C MET A 4 -28.10 -3.36 -6.66
N ILE A 5 -27.49 -4.17 -7.54
CA ILE A 5 -26.03 -4.29 -7.61
C ILE A 5 -25.43 -3.01 -8.18
N GLU A 6 -26.03 -2.42 -9.22
CA GLU A 6 -25.60 -1.13 -9.76
C GLU A 6 -25.72 -0.01 -8.71
N GLU A 7 -26.80 0.02 -7.94
CA GLU A 7 -26.96 0.97 -6.83
C GLU A 7 -25.91 0.76 -5.73
N ALA A 8 -25.58 -0.48 -5.39
CA ALA A 8 -24.52 -0.78 -4.44
C ALA A 8 -23.13 -0.36 -4.98
N GLN A 9 -22.84 -0.60 -6.26
CA GLN A 9 -21.61 -0.14 -6.91
C GLN A 9 -21.51 1.39 -6.95
N GLN A 10 -22.62 2.07 -7.19
CA GLN A 10 -22.69 3.52 -7.15
C GLN A 10 -22.45 4.05 -5.73
N ALA A 11 -23.05 3.41 -4.72
CA ALA A 11 -22.80 3.74 -3.31
C ALA A 11 -21.32 3.57 -2.95
N CYS A 12 -20.67 2.47 -3.38
CA CYS A 12 -19.22 2.28 -3.23
C CYS A 12 -18.41 3.39 -3.91
N SER A 13 -18.78 3.77 -5.14
CA SER A 13 -18.10 4.80 -5.90
C SER A 13 -18.23 6.18 -5.26
N SER A 14 -19.34 6.43 -4.55
CA SER A 14 -19.55 7.64 -3.74
C SER A 14 -18.89 7.60 -2.35
N GLY A 15 -18.26 6.48 -1.97
CA GLY A 15 -17.63 6.30 -0.66
C GLY A 15 -18.60 5.94 0.48
N ASP A 16 -19.90 5.80 0.20
CA ASP A 16 -20.91 5.40 1.17
C ASP A 16 -20.94 3.87 1.30
N LEU A 17 -19.92 3.34 1.99
CA LEU A 17 -19.72 1.89 2.16
C LEU A 17 -20.82 1.27 3.03
N GLY A 18 -21.35 2.00 4.01
CA GLY A 18 -22.40 1.51 4.89
C GLY A 18 -23.72 1.32 4.15
N ARG A 19 -24.07 2.26 3.27
CA ARG A 19 -25.23 2.10 2.38
C ARG A 19 -25.04 0.94 1.41
N ALA A 20 -23.86 0.82 0.80
CA ALA A 20 -23.55 -0.28 -0.12
C ALA A 20 -23.73 -1.64 0.57
N GLU A 21 -23.21 -1.80 1.78
CA GLU A 21 -23.39 -3.02 2.59
C GLU A 21 -24.87 -3.31 2.86
N GLY A 22 -25.64 -2.30 3.28
CA GLY A 22 -27.07 -2.46 3.57
C GLY A 22 -27.88 -2.93 2.36
N ILE A 23 -27.59 -2.38 1.17
CA ILE A 23 -28.22 -2.80 -0.09
C ILE A 23 -27.87 -4.26 -0.39
N LEU A 24 -26.58 -4.62 -0.32
CA LEU A 24 -26.09 -5.95 -0.64
C LEU A 24 -26.62 -7.02 0.31
N ARG A 25 -26.63 -6.75 1.62
CA ARG A 25 -27.21 -7.68 2.61
C ARG A 25 -28.71 -7.87 2.41
N THR A 26 -29.43 -6.85 1.94
CA THR A 26 -30.87 -6.98 1.64
C THR A 26 -31.07 -7.85 0.42
N HIS A 27 -30.33 -7.59 -0.66
CA HIS A 27 -30.36 -8.41 -1.88
C HIS A 27 -30.03 -9.87 -1.61
N LEU A 28 -28.97 -10.13 -0.83
CA LEU A 28 -28.52 -11.49 -0.50
C LEU A 28 -29.44 -12.24 0.47
N ARG A 29 -30.42 -11.57 1.12
CA ARG A 29 -31.49 -12.27 1.85
C ARG A 29 -32.48 -12.92 0.89
N ASP A 30 -32.74 -12.27 -0.24
CA ASP A 30 -33.70 -12.72 -1.24
C ASP A 30 -33.04 -13.70 -2.23
N ASP A 31 -31.77 -13.47 -2.59
CA ASP A 31 -30.98 -14.36 -3.44
C ASP A 31 -29.60 -14.67 -2.85
N GLN A 32 -29.48 -15.81 -2.18
CA GLN A 32 -28.23 -16.27 -1.56
C GLN A 32 -27.22 -16.85 -2.57
N HIS A 33 -27.62 -17.12 -3.82
CA HIS A 33 -26.77 -17.74 -4.84
C HIS A 33 -26.17 -16.73 -5.81
N ASP A 34 -26.34 -15.43 -5.54
CA ASP A 34 -25.72 -14.36 -6.32
C ASP A 34 -24.24 -14.16 -5.93
N GLY A 35 -23.37 -14.88 -6.66
CA GLY A 35 -21.92 -14.80 -6.49
C GLY A 35 -21.32 -13.39 -6.63
N PRO A 36 -21.66 -12.63 -7.69
CA PRO A 36 -21.21 -11.24 -7.85
C PRO A 36 -21.60 -10.31 -6.69
N ALA A 37 -22.81 -10.47 -6.13
CA ALA A 37 -23.23 -9.70 -4.96
C ALA A 37 -22.42 -10.06 -3.70
N TRP A 38 -22.15 -11.36 -3.46
CA TRP A 38 -21.25 -11.80 -2.38
C TRP A 38 -19.83 -11.26 -2.55
N GLU A 39 -19.32 -11.26 -3.78
CA GLU A 39 -17.99 -10.73 -4.09
C GLU A 39 -17.90 -9.23 -3.79
N LEU A 40 -18.89 -8.45 -4.23
CA LEU A 40 -18.95 -7.02 -3.96
C LEU A 40 -19.09 -6.73 -2.46
N LEU A 41 -19.93 -7.49 -1.75
CA LEU A 41 -20.09 -7.37 -0.30
C LEU A 41 -18.76 -7.63 0.42
N GLY A 42 -18.06 -8.70 0.03
CA GLY A 42 -16.75 -9.03 0.57
C GLY A 42 -15.73 -7.90 0.41
N ARG A 43 -15.67 -7.26 -0.76
CA ARG A 43 -14.81 -6.09 -1.00
C ARG A 43 -15.20 -4.87 -0.16
N VAL A 44 -16.50 -4.59 -0.05
CA VAL A 44 -17.02 -3.47 0.77
C VAL A 44 -16.65 -3.66 2.23
N LEU A 45 -16.89 -4.85 2.78
CA LEU A 45 -16.54 -5.20 4.16
C LEU A 45 -15.03 -5.08 4.40
N PHE A 46 -14.21 -5.48 3.43
CA PHE A 46 -12.76 -5.33 3.52
C PHE A 46 -12.36 -3.85 3.64
N GLN A 47 -12.94 -2.99 2.79
CA GLN A 47 -12.65 -1.56 2.78
C GLN A 47 -13.11 -0.86 4.08
N GLN A 48 -14.15 -1.37 4.73
CA GLN A 48 -14.60 -0.90 6.04
C GLN A 48 -13.76 -1.45 7.22
N GLY A 49 -12.88 -2.44 6.99
CA GLY A 49 -12.09 -3.07 8.05
C GLY A 49 -12.79 -4.24 8.76
N TRP A 50 -13.96 -4.68 8.29
CA TRP A 50 -14.65 -5.88 8.80
C TRP A 50 -14.04 -7.14 8.18
N VAL A 51 -12.81 -7.46 8.58
CA VAL A 51 -11.97 -8.49 7.96
C VAL A 51 -12.60 -9.88 7.98
N ALA A 52 -13.15 -10.30 9.13
CA ALA A 52 -13.72 -11.64 9.28
C ALA A 52 -14.96 -11.85 8.40
N ASP A 53 -15.84 -10.84 8.36
CA ASP A 53 -17.05 -10.87 7.54
C ASP A 53 -16.69 -10.80 6.04
N SER A 54 -15.69 -9.99 5.70
CA SER A 54 -15.15 -9.92 4.35
C SER A 54 -14.65 -11.27 3.84
N VAL A 55 -13.80 -11.96 4.62
CA VAL A 55 -13.29 -13.29 4.27
C VAL A 55 -14.44 -14.27 4.09
N SER A 56 -15.43 -14.27 5.00
CA SER A 56 -16.60 -15.16 4.91
C SER A 56 -17.42 -14.92 3.65
N ALA A 57 -17.66 -13.65 3.29
CA ALA A 57 -18.36 -13.27 2.07
C ALA A 57 -17.57 -13.66 0.80
N LEU A 58 -16.26 -13.44 0.77
CA LEU A 58 -15.41 -13.78 -0.37
C LEU A 58 -15.21 -15.29 -0.54
N GLU A 59 -15.16 -16.06 0.56
CA GLU A 59 -15.17 -17.53 0.53
C GLU A 59 -16.49 -18.04 -0.07
N THR A 60 -17.63 -17.45 0.35
CA THR A 60 -18.94 -17.77 -0.21
C THR A 60 -19.00 -17.46 -1.70
N ALA A 61 -18.52 -16.27 -2.11
CA ALA A 61 -18.45 -15.88 -3.52
C ALA A 61 -17.58 -16.83 -4.35
N THR A 62 -16.46 -17.32 -3.80
CA THR A 62 -15.54 -18.26 -4.49
C THR A 62 -16.23 -19.60 -4.82
N MET A 63 -17.22 -20.01 -4.03
CA MET A 63 -18.00 -21.22 -4.31
C MET A 63 -18.99 -21.05 -5.46
N LEU A 64 -19.34 -19.81 -5.80
CA LEU A 64 -20.37 -19.47 -6.79
C LEU A 64 -19.76 -18.97 -8.11
N VAL A 65 -18.71 -18.16 -8.04
CA VAL A 65 -18.05 -17.53 -9.19
C VAL A 65 -16.54 -17.46 -9.04
N PRO A 66 -15.78 -17.48 -10.15
CA PRO A 66 -14.37 -17.14 -10.14
C PRO A 66 -14.19 -15.66 -9.74
N LEU A 67 -13.57 -15.42 -8.57
CA LEU A 67 -13.33 -14.06 -8.08
C LEU A 67 -12.49 -13.24 -9.07
N GLN A 68 -12.79 -11.95 -9.16
CA GLN A 68 -11.94 -10.96 -9.84
C GLN A 68 -10.60 -10.81 -9.10
N PRO A 69 -9.52 -10.42 -9.81
CA PRO A 69 -8.19 -10.30 -9.21
C PRO A 69 -8.15 -9.40 -7.97
N ALA A 70 -8.86 -8.26 -7.97
CA ALA A 70 -8.93 -7.37 -6.82
C ALA A 70 -9.55 -8.05 -5.58
N SER A 71 -10.61 -8.85 -5.77
CA SER A 71 -11.27 -9.60 -4.70
C SER A 71 -10.39 -10.72 -4.16
N ARG A 72 -9.58 -11.37 -5.01
CA ARG A 72 -8.57 -12.34 -4.57
C ARG A 72 -7.50 -11.71 -3.69
N VAL A 73 -7.05 -10.49 -4.03
CA VAL A 73 -6.13 -9.72 -3.16
C VAL A 73 -6.80 -9.40 -1.82
N CYS A 74 -8.05 -8.93 -1.81
CA CYS A 74 -8.78 -8.68 -0.56
C CYS A 74 -8.91 -9.95 0.29
N LEU A 75 -9.27 -11.09 -0.31
CA LEU A 75 -9.38 -12.37 0.39
C LEU A 75 -8.03 -12.79 0.98
N ALA A 76 -6.95 -12.69 0.21
CA ALA A 76 -5.62 -13.05 0.68
C ALA A 76 -5.12 -12.13 1.80
N HIS A 77 -5.33 -10.82 1.68
CA HIS A 77 -4.99 -9.87 2.74
C HIS A 77 -5.82 -10.13 4.00
N GLY A 78 -7.09 -10.46 3.84
CA GLY A 78 -7.97 -10.87 4.94
C GLY A 78 -7.47 -12.13 5.65
N TYR A 79 -7.04 -13.14 4.90
CA TYR A 79 -6.37 -14.32 5.48
C TYR A 79 -5.11 -13.95 6.27
N GLY A 80 -4.28 -13.05 5.75
CA GLY A 80 -3.08 -12.58 6.44
C GLY A 80 -3.41 -11.92 7.78
N GLN A 81 -4.41 -11.03 7.80
CA GLN A 81 -4.85 -10.31 9.00
C GLN A 81 -5.50 -11.23 10.05
N LEU A 82 -6.15 -12.31 9.62
CA LEU A 82 -6.68 -13.35 10.51
C LEU A 82 -5.63 -14.38 10.95
N GLY A 83 -4.35 -14.19 10.58
CA GLY A 83 -3.26 -15.10 10.94
C GLY A 83 -3.18 -16.38 10.09
N ARG A 84 -4.02 -16.53 9.06
CA ARG A 84 -4.00 -17.66 8.11
C ARG A 84 -2.95 -17.41 7.02
N LYS A 85 -1.67 -17.32 7.43
CA LYS A 85 -0.55 -16.86 6.60
C LYS A 85 -0.31 -17.71 5.37
N GLU A 86 -0.45 -19.03 5.48
CA GLU A 86 -0.21 -19.97 4.37
C GLU A 86 -1.24 -19.80 3.26
N LEU A 87 -2.53 -19.68 3.61
CA LEU A 87 -3.60 -19.43 2.64
C LEU A 87 -3.42 -18.08 1.93
N SER A 88 -3.03 -17.05 2.69
CA SER A 88 -2.70 -15.74 2.14
C SER A 88 -1.55 -15.84 1.12
N ARG A 89 -0.43 -16.47 1.53
CA ARG A 89 0.73 -16.67 0.66
C ARG A 89 0.36 -17.41 -0.62
N ASP A 90 -0.31 -18.56 -0.51
CA ASP A 90 -0.57 -19.43 -1.65
C ASP A 90 -1.47 -18.75 -2.68
N LEU A 91 -2.50 -18.02 -2.21
CA LEU A 91 -3.38 -17.25 -3.08
C LEU A 91 -2.62 -16.13 -3.80
N LEU A 92 -1.75 -15.39 -3.10
CA LEU A 92 -0.97 -14.28 -3.67
C LEU A 92 0.11 -14.75 -4.64
N VAL A 93 0.83 -15.83 -4.33
CA VAL A 93 1.86 -16.41 -5.21
C VAL A 93 1.25 -16.88 -6.53
N ALA A 94 0.08 -17.50 -6.48
CA ALA A 94 -0.63 -17.97 -7.68
C ALA A 94 -1.00 -16.83 -8.65
N MET A 95 -1.07 -15.58 -8.16
CA MET A 95 -1.39 -14.41 -8.98
C MET A 95 -0.18 -13.83 -9.72
N ILE A 96 1.04 -14.02 -9.23
CA ILE A 96 2.26 -13.40 -9.81
C ILE A 96 2.48 -13.77 -11.30
N PRO A 97 2.27 -15.03 -11.73
CA PRO A 97 2.49 -15.42 -13.13
C PRO A 97 1.45 -14.87 -14.11
N ASP A 98 0.29 -14.38 -13.64
CA ASP A 98 -0.79 -13.91 -14.51
C ASP A 98 -0.34 -12.68 -15.32
N PRO A 99 -0.17 -12.80 -16.66
CA PRO A 99 0.35 -11.71 -17.49
C PRO A 99 -0.58 -10.50 -17.55
N PHE A 100 -1.86 -10.65 -17.22
CA PHE A 100 -2.87 -9.58 -17.28
C PHE A 100 -3.07 -8.85 -15.96
N LEU A 101 -2.44 -9.31 -14.87
CA LEU A 101 -2.51 -8.63 -13.59
C LEU A 101 -1.92 -7.20 -13.68
N SER A 102 -2.65 -6.20 -13.23
CA SER A 102 -2.16 -4.82 -13.30
C SER A 102 -0.95 -4.61 -12.38
N VAL A 103 -0.10 -3.62 -12.71
CA VAL A 103 1.03 -3.26 -11.84
C VAL A 103 0.56 -2.85 -10.45
N HIS A 104 -0.54 -2.10 -10.35
CA HIS A 104 -1.14 -1.75 -9.06
C HIS A 104 -1.47 -2.99 -8.21
N LEU A 105 -2.11 -4.01 -8.80
CA LEU A 105 -2.42 -5.25 -8.08
C LEU A 105 -1.16 -6.06 -7.74
N LEU A 106 -0.14 -6.08 -8.60
CA LEU A 106 1.14 -6.72 -8.29
C LEU A 106 1.83 -6.09 -7.07
N LEU A 107 1.72 -4.78 -6.88
CA LEU A 107 2.26 -4.10 -5.70
C LEU A 107 1.45 -4.44 -4.43
N GLN A 108 0.12 -4.55 -4.54
CA GLN A 108 -0.70 -5.05 -3.43
C GLN A 108 -0.40 -6.52 -3.09
N VAL A 109 -0.12 -7.34 -4.11
CA VAL A 109 0.34 -8.73 -3.92
C VAL A 109 1.67 -8.74 -3.17
N ALA A 110 2.62 -7.89 -3.54
CA ALA A 110 3.90 -7.77 -2.84
C ALA A 110 3.72 -7.36 -1.37
N GLY A 111 2.88 -6.36 -1.10
CA GLY A 111 2.57 -5.93 0.27
C GLY A 111 1.92 -7.02 1.12
N GLY A 112 0.99 -7.78 0.54
CA GLY A 112 0.37 -8.92 1.23
C GLY A 112 1.38 -10.02 1.58
N LEU A 113 2.29 -10.34 0.66
CA LEU A 113 3.34 -11.35 0.88
C LEU A 113 4.34 -10.93 1.96
N ASP A 114 4.75 -9.66 1.98
CA ASP A 114 5.63 -9.15 3.03
C ASP A 114 4.95 -9.12 4.40
N ALA A 115 3.66 -8.78 4.46
CA ALA A 115 2.89 -8.77 5.71
C ALA A 115 2.77 -10.17 6.35
N VAL A 116 2.80 -11.23 5.54
CA VAL A 116 2.82 -12.62 6.04
C VAL A 116 4.24 -13.19 6.23
N GLY A 117 5.28 -12.36 6.06
CA GLY A 117 6.67 -12.71 6.34
C GLY A 117 7.45 -13.31 5.17
N HIS A 118 6.97 -13.14 3.94
CA HIS A 118 7.60 -13.67 2.73
C HIS A 118 8.16 -12.55 1.84
N SER A 119 9.12 -11.77 2.36
CA SER A 119 9.71 -10.63 1.65
C SER A 119 10.39 -11.03 0.33
N GLU A 120 10.96 -12.24 0.22
CA GLU A 120 11.56 -12.72 -1.03
C GLU A 120 10.51 -12.92 -2.13
N LEU A 121 9.30 -13.35 -1.78
CA LEU A 121 8.18 -13.48 -2.72
C LEU A 121 7.62 -12.10 -3.09
N ALA A 122 7.61 -11.15 -2.15
CA ALA A 122 7.28 -9.76 -2.45
C ALA A 122 8.24 -9.15 -3.49
N VAL A 123 9.53 -9.44 -3.39
CA VAL A 123 10.53 -9.06 -4.41
C VAL A 123 10.19 -9.65 -5.79
N GLN A 124 9.70 -10.90 -5.87
CA GLN A 124 9.29 -11.50 -7.15
C GLN A 124 8.10 -10.77 -7.78
N ALA A 125 7.10 -10.40 -6.97
CA ALA A 125 5.95 -9.61 -7.42
C ALA A 125 6.38 -8.21 -7.92
N CYS A 126 7.22 -7.50 -7.18
CA CYS A 126 7.75 -6.19 -7.60
C CYS A 126 8.64 -6.28 -8.85
N ARG A 127 9.45 -7.35 -9.01
CA ARG A 127 10.20 -7.56 -10.26
C ARG A 127 9.27 -7.76 -11.45
N SER A 128 8.14 -8.44 -11.26
CA SER A 128 7.11 -8.56 -12.30
C SER A 128 6.48 -7.21 -12.62
N ALA A 129 6.21 -6.37 -11.62
CA ALA A 129 5.71 -5.01 -11.81
C ALA A 129 6.68 -4.15 -12.64
N VAL A 130 7.97 -4.12 -12.27
CA VAL A 130 9.01 -3.36 -12.98
C VAL A 130 9.20 -3.84 -14.43
N ARG A 131 9.06 -5.15 -14.69
CA ARG A 131 9.12 -5.66 -16.08
C ARG A 131 7.94 -5.23 -16.93
N ARG A 132 6.75 -5.09 -16.34
CA ARG A 132 5.52 -4.69 -17.04
C ARG A 132 5.50 -3.20 -17.32
N GLU A 133 5.86 -2.39 -16.33
CA GLU A 133 5.92 -0.93 -16.46
C GLU A 133 7.29 -0.42 -15.96
N PRO A 134 8.29 -0.33 -16.85
CA PRO A 134 9.64 0.13 -16.52
C PRO A 134 9.75 1.59 -16.05
N ASP A 135 8.67 2.36 -16.16
CA ASP A 135 8.60 3.76 -15.73
C ASP A 135 7.69 3.95 -14.49
N HIS A 136 7.22 2.87 -13.87
CA HIS A 136 6.39 2.93 -12.67
C HIS A 136 7.25 3.15 -11.42
N ALA A 137 7.41 4.41 -10.99
CA ALA A 137 8.32 4.82 -9.91
C ALA A 137 8.09 4.06 -8.60
N GLN A 138 6.82 3.91 -8.21
CA GLN A 138 6.42 3.17 -7.02
C GLN A 138 6.89 1.69 -7.05
N ALA A 139 6.96 1.07 -8.22
CA ALA A 139 7.38 -0.33 -8.32
C ALA A 139 8.87 -0.49 -8.01
N TYR A 140 9.70 0.48 -8.39
CA TYR A 140 11.12 0.53 -7.99
C TYR A 140 11.28 0.80 -6.50
N TYR A 141 10.47 1.71 -5.94
CA TYR A 141 10.53 2.00 -4.51
C TYR A 141 10.17 0.76 -3.67
N ASP A 142 9.06 0.09 -4.00
CA ASP A 142 8.62 -1.11 -3.28
C ASP A 142 9.59 -2.27 -3.49
N LEU A 143 10.15 -2.43 -4.70
CA LEU A 143 11.23 -3.40 -4.94
C LEU A 143 12.44 -3.13 -4.03
N GLY A 144 12.87 -1.87 -3.92
CA GLY A 144 13.96 -1.48 -3.03
C GLY A 144 13.63 -1.76 -1.56
N TYR A 145 12.43 -1.42 -1.11
CA TYR A 145 11.96 -1.67 0.25
C TYR A 145 12.00 -3.17 0.60
N TYR A 146 11.41 -4.03 -0.23
CA TYR A 146 11.42 -5.48 0.03
C TYR A 146 12.80 -6.12 -0.16
N MET A 147 13.65 -5.57 -1.05
CA MET A 147 15.05 -6.01 -1.17
C MET A 147 15.87 -5.67 0.08
N ALA A 148 15.65 -4.50 0.69
CA ALA A 148 16.29 -4.15 1.96
C ALA A 148 15.86 -5.10 3.08
N ARG A 149 14.56 -5.40 3.19
CA ARG A 149 14.01 -6.33 4.19
C ARG A 149 14.50 -7.77 4.04
N SER A 150 14.74 -8.22 2.81
CA SER A 150 15.33 -9.52 2.51
C SER A 150 16.87 -9.56 2.59
N GLY A 151 17.50 -8.49 3.11
CA GLY A 151 18.95 -8.44 3.32
C GLY A 151 19.78 -8.29 2.05
N SER A 152 19.19 -7.77 0.97
CA SER A 152 19.93 -7.49 -0.27
C SER A 152 20.99 -6.40 -0.05
N PRO A 153 22.10 -6.41 -0.82
CA PRO A 153 23.14 -5.40 -0.71
C PRO A 153 22.62 -3.96 -0.83
N THR A 154 23.09 -3.08 0.05
CA THR A 154 22.70 -1.66 0.13
C THR A 154 22.86 -0.93 -1.20
N GLY A 155 23.92 -1.21 -1.96
CA GLY A 155 24.14 -0.61 -3.27
C GLY A 155 23.04 -0.92 -4.29
N ILE A 156 22.44 -2.12 -4.25
CA ILE A 156 21.32 -2.48 -5.12
C ILE A 156 20.07 -1.70 -4.69
N VAL A 157 19.79 -1.69 -3.38
CA VAL A 157 18.64 -0.96 -2.82
C VAL A 157 18.74 0.55 -3.14
N GLU A 158 19.92 1.14 -3.01
CA GLU A 158 20.17 2.53 -3.37
C GLU A 158 19.90 2.79 -4.85
N SER A 159 20.38 1.90 -5.74
CA SER A 159 20.15 2.06 -7.19
C SER A 159 18.66 2.09 -7.55
N LEU A 160 17.85 1.26 -6.87
CA LEU A 160 16.40 1.21 -7.03
C LEU A 160 15.73 2.48 -6.49
N ALA A 161 16.14 2.94 -5.30
CA ALA A 161 15.65 4.19 -4.72
C ALA A 161 15.98 5.41 -5.60
N ARG A 162 17.18 5.46 -6.17
CA ARG A 162 17.57 6.51 -7.13
C ARG A 162 16.71 6.48 -8.40
N LYS A 163 16.39 5.29 -8.92
CA LYS A 163 15.49 5.16 -10.08
C LYS A 163 14.08 5.64 -9.76
N ALA A 164 13.53 5.30 -8.59
CA ALA A 164 12.22 5.80 -8.15
C ALA A 164 12.20 7.34 -8.05
N VAL A 165 13.23 7.94 -7.44
CA VAL A 165 13.38 9.41 -7.35
C VAL A 165 13.55 10.06 -8.73
N ALA A 166 14.26 9.42 -9.65
CA ALA A 166 14.44 9.95 -11.01
C ALA A 166 13.13 9.95 -11.82
N LEU A 167 12.27 8.93 -11.63
CA LEU A 167 10.97 8.84 -12.28
C LEU A 167 9.95 9.82 -11.67
N GLU A 168 9.95 10.00 -10.35
CA GLU A 168 9.10 10.99 -9.66
C GLU A 168 9.91 11.89 -8.71
N PRO A 169 10.54 12.97 -9.23
CA PRO A 169 11.43 13.84 -8.45
C PRO A 169 10.74 14.65 -7.34
N ASP A 170 9.42 14.83 -7.44
CA ASP A 170 8.61 15.59 -6.49
C ASP A 170 8.00 14.70 -5.39
N ASN A 171 8.14 13.38 -5.49
CA ASN A 171 7.62 12.43 -4.51
C ASN A 171 8.51 12.44 -3.26
N VAL A 172 8.02 13.10 -2.21
CA VAL A 172 8.73 13.27 -0.94
C VAL A 172 9.09 11.93 -0.29
N ARG A 173 8.21 10.93 -0.40
CA ARG A 173 8.42 9.60 0.18
C ARG A 173 9.65 8.93 -0.42
N PHE A 174 9.81 8.99 -1.74
CA PHE A 174 10.96 8.40 -2.43
C PHE A 174 12.26 9.10 -2.06
N ARG A 175 12.23 10.43 -1.98
CA ARG A 175 13.40 11.23 -1.57
C ARG A 175 13.83 10.92 -0.14
N LEU A 176 12.87 10.74 0.77
CA LEU A 176 13.15 10.37 2.16
C LEU A 176 13.66 8.94 2.30
N GLY A 177 13.14 8.01 1.50
CA GLY A 177 13.67 6.65 1.41
C GLY A 177 15.14 6.66 0.99
N LEU A 178 15.47 7.35 -0.10
CA LEU A 178 16.85 7.48 -0.58
C LEU A 178 17.74 8.19 0.44
N ALA A 179 17.29 9.32 1.01
CA ALA A 179 18.04 10.06 2.03
C ALA A 179 18.42 9.15 3.21
N SER A 180 17.49 8.32 3.64
CA SER A 180 17.69 7.43 4.78
C SER A 180 18.69 6.32 4.51
N LEU A 181 18.64 5.74 3.32
CA LEU A 181 19.63 4.74 2.90
C LEU A 181 21.04 5.32 2.90
N LEU A 182 21.19 6.54 2.37
CA LEU A 182 22.48 7.24 2.32
C LEU A 182 23.01 7.60 3.71
N ILE A 183 22.14 8.02 4.62
CA ILE A 183 22.53 8.33 6.01
C ILE A 183 22.95 7.06 6.76
N GLN A 184 22.24 5.94 6.56
CA GLN A 184 22.62 4.66 7.15
C GLN A 184 23.98 4.17 6.65
N ASP A 185 24.33 4.49 5.41
CA ASP A 185 25.64 4.24 4.79
C ASP A 185 26.72 5.28 5.20
N GLY A 186 26.40 6.20 6.12
CA GLY A 186 27.32 7.26 6.59
C GLY A 186 27.50 8.43 5.62
N ARG A 187 26.78 8.46 4.49
CA ARG A 187 26.83 9.51 3.46
C ARG A 187 25.85 10.63 3.77
N HIS A 188 26.01 11.24 4.94
CA HIS A 188 25.10 12.27 5.48
C HIS A 188 24.87 13.45 4.52
N ALA A 189 25.92 13.95 3.87
CA ALA A 189 25.83 15.08 2.94
C ALA A 189 24.94 14.77 1.72
N GLU A 190 25.09 13.59 1.11
CA GLU A 190 24.25 13.15 0.00
C GLU A 190 22.81 12.87 0.45
N GLY A 191 22.64 12.30 1.64
CA GLY A 191 21.32 12.10 2.24
C GLY A 191 20.58 13.43 2.43
N TYR A 192 21.27 14.46 2.91
CA TYR A 192 20.69 15.80 3.04
C TYR A 192 20.36 16.43 1.68
N ALA A 193 21.23 16.27 0.67
CA ALA A 193 20.98 16.79 -0.68
C ALA A 193 19.68 16.24 -1.30
N CYS A 194 19.26 15.03 -0.90
CA CYS A 194 17.98 14.47 -1.31
C CYS A 194 16.77 15.26 -0.79
N VAL A 195 16.88 15.93 0.37
CA VAL A 195 15.78 16.67 1.00
C VAL A 195 15.95 18.19 1.00
N GLU A 196 17.14 18.70 0.66
CA GLU A 196 17.48 20.14 0.70
C GLU A 196 16.50 21.02 -0.10
N ARG A 197 15.96 20.48 -1.21
CA ARG A 197 15.07 21.19 -2.15
C ARG A 197 13.59 20.97 -1.87
N LEU A 198 13.23 20.31 -0.77
CA LEU A 198 11.84 20.21 -0.37
C LEU A 198 11.28 21.62 -0.13
N LYS A 199 10.16 21.90 -0.80
CA LYS A 199 9.42 23.16 -0.67
C LYS A 199 8.51 23.09 0.56
N ASP A 200 8.18 24.24 1.14
CA ASP A 200 7.29 24.34 2.31
C ASP A 200 5.95 23.62 2.07
N ARG A 201 5.39 23.72 0.85
CA ARG A 201 4.17 22.99 0.44
C ARG A 201 4.35 21.47 0.45
N GLN A 202 5.51 20.97 0.04
CA GLN A 202 5.79 19.53 0.05
C GLN A 202 5.91 19.01 1.48
N ILE A 203 6.53 19.78 2.37
CA ILE A 203 6.64 19.48 3.80
C ILE A 203 5.26 19.47 4.46
N ALA A 204 4.43 20.47 4.19
CA ALA A 204 3.05 20.56 4.71
C ALA A 204 2.17 19.39 4.26
N ASN A 205 2.42 18.82 3.08
CA ASN A 205 1.68 17.68 2.55
C ASN A 205 2.15 16.32 3.10
N ILE A 206 3.22 16.26 3.89
CA ILE A 206 3.64 15.01 4.51
C ILE A 206 2.57 14.59 5.53
N ALA A 207 1.99 13.41 5.30
CA ALA A 207 0.94 12.85 6.15
C ALA A 207 1.44 11.80 7.14
N CYS A 208 2.70 11.33 7.03
CA CYS A 208 3.27 10.40 8.01
C CYS A 208 4.05 11.15 9.11
N PRO A 209 3.67 11.01 10.40
CA PRO A 209 4.47 11.48 11.53
C PRO A 209 5.92 10.95 11.50
N CYS A 210 6.10 9.69 11.10
CA CYS A 210 7.41 9.05 10.93
C CYS A 210 8.33 9.81 9.96
N CYS A 211 7.78 10.21 8.81
CA CYS A 211 8.52 10.89 7.76
C CYS A 211 8.88 12.30 8.21
N LEU A 212 7.95 13.01 8.86
CA LEU A 212 8.23 14.32 9.44
C LEU A 212 9.35 14.28 10.47
N ARG A 213 9.37 13.28 11.35
CA ARG A 213 10.43 13.13 12.36
C ARG A 213 11.81 12.93 11.73
N ARG A 214 11.90 12.15 10.65
CA ARG A 214 13.14 11.98 9.87
C ARG A 214 13.57 13.27 9.21
N VAL A 215 12.63 14.01 8.63
CA VAL A 215 12.88 15.32 8.02
C VAL A 215 13.37 16.34 9.06
N VAL A 216 12.77 16.37 10.25
CA VAL A 216 13.21 17.22 11.38
C VAL A 216 14.66 16.93 11.74
N ASN A 217 15.03 15.66 11.88
CA ASN A 217 16.41 15.29 12.21
C ASN A 217 17.38 15.71 11.11
N LEU A 218 16.99 15.56 9.84
CA LEU A 218 17.80 15.97 8.69
C LEU A 218 18.02 17.48 8.61
N PHE A 219 16.95 18.28 8.76
CA PHE A 219 17.06 19.73 8.76
C PHE A 219 17.77 20.25 10.01
N GLY A 220 17.58 19.61 11.16
CA GLY A 220 18.28 19.94 12.41
C GLY A 220 19.79 19.71 12.29
N ALA A 221 20.20 18.58 11.73
CA ALA A 221 21.61 18.27 11.48
C ALA A 221 22.28 19.27 10.51
N ALA A 222 21.51 19.88 9.61
CA ALA A 222 21.98 20.92 8.70
C ALA A 222 21.83 22.36 9.22
N GLY A 223 21.27 22.55 10.42
CA GLY A 223 21.04 23.88 11.00
C GLY A 223 19.90 24.69 10.39
N ASP A 224 19.00 24.07 9.61
CA ASP A 224 17.83 24.75 9.01
C ASP A 224 16.67 24.86 10.02
N SER A 225 16.83 25.74 11.01
CA SER A 225 15.86 25.92 12.11
C SER A 225 14.47 26.32 11.61
N ARG A 226 14.37 27.02 10.47
CA ARG A 226 13.09 27.42 9.88
C ARG A 226 12.30 26.19 9.43
N ARG A 227 12.90 25.29 8.66
CA ARG A 227 12.20 24.09 8.18
C ARG A 227 11.97 23.07 9.30
N VAL A 228 12.85 23.01 10.30
CA VAL A 228 12.60 22.24 11.53
C VAL A 228 11.29 22.68 12.20
N ALA A 229 11.12 23.98 12.42
CA ALA A 229 9.90 24.52 13.03
C ALA A 229 8.65 24.18 12.20
N LEU A 230 8.72 24.32 10.88
CA LEU A 230 7.62 23.96 9.96
C LEU A 230 7.23 22.47 10.11
N CYS A 231 8.21 21.57 10.12
CA CYS A 231 7.95 20.14 10.25
C CYS A 231 7.37 19.79 11.62
N GLN A 232 7.83 20.46 12.70
CA GLN A 232 7.31 20.27 14.05
C GLN A 232 5.87 20.75 14.18
N THR A 233 5.52 21.90 13.60
CA THR A 233 4.13 22.37 13.55
C THR A 233 3.24 21.33 12.87
N ARG A 234 3.66 20.82 11.70
CA ARG A 234 2.90 19.80 10.98
C ARG A 234 2.79 18.48 11.75
N LEU A 235 3.84 18.07 12.45
CA LEU A 235 3.84 16.86 13.27
C LEU A 235 2.80 16.97 14.40
N ASN A 236 2.77 18.11 15.09
CA ASN A 236 1.80 18.38 16.16
C ASN A 236 0.36 18.36 15.63
N GLU A 237 0.11 18.90 14.42
CA GLU A 237 -1.21 18.82 13.78
C GLU A 237 -1.64 17.36 13.59
N LEU A 238 -0.78 16.51 13.03
CA LEU A 238 -1.12 15.10 12.79
C LEU A 238 -1.37 14.31 14.09
N GLU A 239 -0.59 14.60 15.14
CA GLU A 239 -0.75 13.97 16.45
C GLU A 239 -2.07 14.40 17.13
N GLN A 240 -2.52 15.64 16.93
CA GLN A 240 -3.83 16.12 17.41
C GLN A 240 -5.01 15.43 16.71
N PHE A 241 -4.85 15.05 15.45
CA PHE A 241 -5.88 14.34 14.67
C PHE A 241 -5.83 12.81 14.82
N GLY A 242 -4.99 12.27 15.72
CA GLY A 242 -4.94 10.84 16.01
C GLY A 242 -4.42 9.99 14.85
N VAL A 243 -3.63 10.56 13.93
CA VAL A 243 -3.01 9.81 12.83
C VAL A 243 -1.93 8.90 13.42
N ALA A 244 -2.23 7.60 13.52
CA ALA A 244 -1.31 6.59 14.04
C ALA A 244 -0.04 6.47 13.17
N SER A 245 1.09 6.17 13.81
CA SER A 245 2.39 5.99 13.15
C SER A 245 2.53 4.56 12.59
N ASP A 246 1.71 4.17 11.63
CA ASP A 246 1.81 2.85 11.00
C ASP A 246 2.87 2.83 9.90
N CYS A 247 4.12 3.09 10.27
CA CYS A 247 5.26 3.01 9.36
C CYS A 247 6.44 2.36 10.08
N ASP A 248 6.34 1.04 10.26
CA ASP A 248 7.46 0.12 10.47
C ASP A 248 7.72 -0.69 9.19
#